data_AF-A0A150RR25-F1
#
_entry.id   AF-A0A150RR25-F1
#
_cell.length_a   1.000
_cell.length_b   1.000
_cell.length_c   1.000
_cell.angle_alpha   90.00
_cell.angle_beta   90.00
_cell.angle_gamma   90.00
#
_symmetry.space_group_name_H-M   'P 1'
#
loop_
_entity.id
_entity.type
_entity.pdbx_description
1 polymer ?
#
loop_
_entity_poly.entity_id
_entity_poly.type
_entity_poly.pdbx_seq_one_letter_code
_entity_poly.pdbx_strand_id
1 'polypeptide(L)'
;MKILAIALARHSQFSGILEVLRRAHEITLVAPDGTGEAAGLRSVPFTPVRVASGSRAERAVGSFLGTARAVASAVEPLRHERFDVVFGQASFGCTHEIRRVTGAPVVSHVELPGREMATARPEFPPSREDIEAGEAHRALVDQSLRGSDLIITPSRHAAGLLPPDVAPRVRVSMEGFRVGPFRGAAERRALRQRHGLPADAPLLGYFGRTLEAMRGFDVFVETAREVRRALPGAAFLVVGEPVTHYGSEQAALGGESFKDFALRTAGVVERELMFRGLQPFPVYRELLAAVDAAVFPIFESAGHWSFFDSLAEGTPAVAARRAFFPEVIAEGQNGFLRDVRDVAGFAERCVAL
;
A
#
# COMPACT_ATOMS: atom_id res chain seq x y z
N MET A 1 25.60 15.16 -0.96
CA MET A 1 24.62 15.60 -1.96
C MET A 1 23.53 16.39 -1.26
N LYS A 2 22.92 17.33 -1.97
CA LYS A 2 21.73 18.07 -1.59
C LYS A 2 20.52 17.53 -2.35
N ILE A 3 19.57 16.97 -1.62
CA ILE A 3 18.43 16.22 -2.16
C ILE A 3 17.14 17.00 -1.90
N LEU A 4 16.32 17.16 -2.92
CA LEU A 4 14.94 17.61 -2.77
C LEU A 4 14.00 16.39 -2.80
N ALA A 5 13.43 16.02 -1.66
CA ALA A 5 12.46 14.93 -1.57
C ALA A 5 11.04 15.48 -1.61
N ILE A 6 10.12 14.87 -2.37
CA ILE A 6 8.75 15.31 -2.54
C ILE A 6 7.80 14.14 -2.24
N ALA A 7 7.05 14.24 -1.14
CA ALA A 7 6.12 13.20 -0.69
C ALA A 7 4.70 13.77 -0.53
N LEU A 8 3.66 12.94 -0.70
CA LEU A 8 2.26 13.32 -0.42
C LEU A 8 1.77 12.89 0.94
N ALA A 9 2.55 12.08 1.64
CA ALA A 9 2.31 11.74 3.02
C ALA A 9 3.65 11.65 3.74
N ARG A 10 3.91 12.62 4.62
CA ARG A 10 5.19 12.80 5.33
C ARG A 10 5.67 11.55 6.09
N HIS A 11 4.74 10.72 6.57
CA HIS A 11 5.06 9.61 7.47
C HIS A 11 4.97 8.21 6.86
N SER A 12 4.35 8.05 5.68
CA SER A 12 4.15 6.74 5.07
C SER A 12 4.94 6.53 3.80
N GLN A 13 5.17 7.58 2.99
CA GLN A 13 5.94 7.48 1.76
C GLN A 13 7.41 7.75 2.04
N PHE A 14 8.29 6.85 1.60
CA PHE A 14 9.75 7.01 1.64
C PHE A 14 10.37 7.10 3.03
N SER A 15 9.64 6.80 4.11
CA SER A 15 10.13 7.00 5.48
C SER A 15 11.46 6.25 5.73
N GLY A 16 11.57 4.99 5.28
CA GLY A 16 12.81 4.22 5.34
C GLY A 16 13.93 4.79 4.47
N ILE A 17 13.61 5.25 3.26
CA ILE A 17 14.57 5.85 2.32
C ILE A 17 15.15 7.14 2.91
N LEU A 18 14.29 8.05 3.39
CA LEU A 18 14.70 9.32 3.98
C LEU A 18 15.49 9.12 5.28
N GLU A 19 15.16 8.11 6.08
CA GLU A 19 15.91 7.78 7.30
C GLU A 19 17.36 7.39 7.01
N VAL A 20 17.61 6.68 5.90
CA VAL A 20 18.95 6.28 5.47
C VAL A 20 19.69 7.45 4.83
N LEU A 21 19.07 8.12 3.85
CA LEU A 21 19.72 9.18 3.08
C LEU A 21 20.16 10.37 3.96
N ARG A 22 19.38 10.74 4.99
CA ARG A 22 19.70 11.87 5.87
C ARG A 22 20.97 11.65 6.72
N ARG A 23 21.50 10.43 6.77
CA ARG A 23 22.75 10.12 7.51
C ARG A 23 23.99 10.64 6.79
N ALA A 24 23.92 10.85 5.47
CA ALA A 24 25.07 11.24 4.65
C ALA A 24 24.77 12.42 3.70
N HIS A 25 23.53 12.88 3.62
CA HIS A 25 23.08 13.88 2.65
C HIS A 25 22.19 14.95 3.29
N GLU A 26 22.27 16.16 2.76
CA GLU A 26 21.34 17.24 3.09
C GLU A 26 20.02 16.98 2.36
N ILE A 27 18.90 16.98 3.09
CA ILE A 27 17.58 16.74 2.50
C ILE A 27 16.65 17.91 2.83
N THR A 28 16.07 18.48 1.79
CA THR A 28 14.89 19.34 1.86
C THR A 28 13.67 18.51 1.50
N LEU A 29 12.73 18.36 2.43
CA LEU A 29 11.49 17.62 2.23
C LEU A 29 10.35 18.59 1.87
N VAL A 30 9.78 18.43 0.69
CA VAL A 30 8.53 19.06 0.26
C VAL A 30 7.38 18.10 0.60
N ALA A 31 6.48 18.52 1.49
CA ALA A 31 5.39 17.67 1.97
C ALA A 31 4.14 18.48 2.30
N PRO A 32 2.93 17.87 2.35
CA PRO A 32 1.72 18.61 2.62
C PRO A 32 1.71 19.30 3.99
N ASP A 33 1.03 20.44 4.08
CA ASP A 33 0.70 21.12 5.34
C ASP A 33 -0.02 20.18 6.33
N GLY A 34 0.17 20.41 7.63
CA GLY A 34 -0.53 19.67 8.68
C GLY A 34 -0.11 18.20 8.84
N THR A 35 0.91 17.74 8.13
CA THR A 35 1.40 16.35 8.21
C THR A 35 2.41 16.10 9.33
N GLY A 36 2.62 17.04 10.26
CA GLY A 36 3.59 16.94 11.37
C GLY A 36 4.99 17.46 11.02
N GLU A 37 5.93 17.42 11.96
CA GLU A 37 7.33 17.75 11.72
C GLU A 37 8.14 16.51 11.32
N ALA A 38 9.12 16.67 10.43
CA ALA A 38 10.10 15.65 10.12
C ALA A 38 11.39 16.01 10.86
N ALA A 39 11.57 15.47 12.07
CA ALA A 39 12.67 15.83 12.95
C ALA A 39 14.03 15.70 12.25
N GLY A 40 14.75 16.82 12.18
CA GLY A 40 16.07 16.91 11.55
C GLY A 40 16.06 17.09 10.03
N LEU A 41 14.92 17.32 9.39
CA LEU A 41 14.81 17.64 7.97
C LEU A 41 14.28 19.06 7.74
N ARG A 42 14.92 19.83 6.86
CA ARG A 42 14.35 21.09 6.37
C ARG A 42 13.07 20.75 5.62
N SER A 43 11.95 21.33 6.04
CA SER A 43 10.65 21.03 5.45
C SER A 43 10.09 22.25 4.72
N VAL A 44 9.52 22.03 3.54
CA VAL A 44 8.84 23.05 2.74
C VAL A 44 7.41 22.58 2.52
N PRO A 45 6.42 23.29 3.07
CA PRO A 45 5.03 22.87 2.95
C PRO A 45 4.47 23.13 1.55
N PHE A 46 3.45 22.37 1.18
CA PHE A 46 2.51 22.73 0.13
C PHE A 46 1.10 22.25 0.48
N THR A 47 0.07 22.77 -0.17
CA THR A 47 -1.30 22.26 -0.03
C THR A 47 -1.68 21.47 -1.28
N PRO A 48 -1.91 20.14 -1.21
CA PRO A 48 -2.40 19.35 -2.33
C PRO A 48 -3.74 19.89 -2.84
N VAL A 49 -3.90 19.94 -4.16
CA VAL A 49 -5.14 20.44 -4.77
C VAL A 49 -6.08 19.27 -5.04
N ARG A 50 -7.32 19.37 -4.56
CA ARG A 50 -8.40 18.43 -4.85
C ARG A 50 -9.51 19.15 -5.63
N VAL A 51 -9.77 18.70 -6.84
CA VAL A 51 -10.86 19.21 -7.67
C VAL A 51 -12.13 18.42 -7.33
N ALA A 52 -13.18 19.13 -6.92
CA ALA A 52 -14.42 18.53 -6.44
C ALA A 52 -15.55 18.47 -7.50
N SER A 53 -15.47 19.26 -8.57
CA SER A 53 -16.46 19.35 -9.64
C SER A 53 -15.99 18.68 -10.95
N GLY A 54 -16.93 18.32 -11.82
CA GLY A 54 -16.66 17.62 -13.08
C GLY A 54 -16.75 16.10 -12.95
N SER A 55 -16.47 15.37 -14.04
CA SER A 55 -16.37 13.89 -14.06
C SER A 55 -15.19 13.37 -13.25
N ARG A 56 -15.14 12.08 -12.90
CA ARG A 56 -13.98 11.46 -12.21
C ARG A 56 -12.69 11.71 -12.99
N ALA A 57 -12.72 11.64 -14.32
CA ALA A 57 -11.55 11.90 -15.16
C ALA A 57 -11.09 13.37 -15.05
N GLU A 58 -12.01 14.33 -15.15
CA GLU A 58 -11.69 15.75 -14.97
C GLU A 58 -11.13 16.04 -13.57
N ARG A 59 -11.72 15.45 -12.53
CA ARG A 59 -11.24 15.57 -11.15
C ARG A 59 -9.85 14.95 -10.98
N ALA A 60 -9.59 13.79 -11.58
CA ALA A 60 -8.29 13.11 -11.53
C ALA A 60 -7.20 13.96 -12.19
N VAL A 61 -7.43 14.43 -13.43
CA VAL A 61 -6.51 15.31 -14.16
C VAL A 61 -6.29 16.62 -13.41
N GLY A 62 -7.37 17.27 -13.00
CA GLY A 62 -7.33 18.55 -12.31
C GLY A 62 -6.60 18.47 -10.97
N SER A 63 -6.83 17.43 -10.18
CA SER A 63 -6.14 17.24 -8.89
C SER A 63 -4.65 16.91 -9.08
N PHE A 64 -4.31 16.11 -10.10
CA PHE A 64 -2.91 15.79 -10.43
C PHE A 64 -2.14 17.05 -10.85
N LEU A 65 -2.64 17.80 -11.84
CA LEU A 65 -2.00 19.01 -12.34
C LEU A 65 -2.01 20.14 -11.29
N GLY A 66 -3.07 20.24 -10.50
CA GLY A 66 -3.14 21.18 -9.38
C GLY A 66 -2.08 20.88 -8.33
N THR A 67 -1.88 19.62 -7.97
CA THR A 67 -0.83 19.18 -7.06
C THR A 67 0.56 19.46 -7.63
N ALA A 68 0.80 19.17 -8.91
CA ALA A 68 2.06 19.50 -9.59
C ALA A 68 2.39 21.01 -9.51
N ARG A 69 1.38 21.87 -9.76
CA ARG A 69 1.54 23.33 -9.64
C ARG A 69 1.80 23.76 -8.20
N ALA A 70 1.12 23.18 -7.22
CA ALA A 70 1.35 23.49 -5.81
C ALA A 70 2.77 23.14 -5.37
N VAL A 71 3.28 21.99 -5.78
CA VAL A 71 4.67 21.58 -5.54
C VAL A 71 5.65 22.52 -6.23
N ALA A 72 5.44 22.84 -7.52
CA ALA A 72 6.28 23.78 -8.25
C ALA A 72 6.35 25.15 -7.56
N SER A 73 5.22 25.71 -7.16
CA SER A 73 5.15 26.98 -6.42
C SER A 73 5.86 26.95 -5.07
N ALA A 74 5.79 25.82 -4.35
CA ALA A 74 6.49 25.65 -3.08
C ALA A 74 8.01 25.56 -3.26
N VAL A 75 8.48 25.01 -4.38
CA VAL A 75 9.90 24.84 -4.72
C VAL A 75 10.50 26.08 -5.39
N GLU A 76 9.68 26.91 -6.05
CA GLU A 76 10.12 28.12 -6.78
C GLU A 76 11.05 29.05 -5.97
N PRO A 77 10.79 29.34 -4.67
CA PRO A 77 11.71 30.16 -3.87
C PRO A 77 13.09 29.52 -3.68
N LEU A 78 13.21 28.21 -3.87
CA LEU A 78 14.44 27.43 -3.76
C LEU A 78 15.15 27.25 -5.10
N ARG A 79 14.63 27.78 -6.21
CA ARG A 79 15.19 27.57 -7.56
C ARG A 79 16.67 27.98 -7.71
N HIS A 80 17.15 28.86 -6.82
CA HIS A 80 18.54 29.31 -6.78
C HIS A 80 19.45 28.37 -5.99
N GLU A 81 18.86 27.48 -5.18
CA GLU A 81 19.58 26.40 -4.51
C GLU A 81 19.89 25.30 -5.53
N ARG A 82 21.16 24.88 -5.61
CA ARG A 82 21.55 23.76 -6.46
C ARG A 82 21.26 22.45 -5.75
N PHE A 83 20.21 21.76 -6.16
CA PHE A 83 19.96 20.37 -5.77
C PHE A 83 20.71 19.43 -6.70
N ASP A 84 21.33 18.39 -6.16
CA ASP A 84 22.00 17.35 -6.94
C ASP A 84 20.98 16.37 -7.56
N VAL A 85 19.84 16.18 -6.89
CA VAL A 85 18.77 15.28 -7.32
C VAL A 85 17.43 15.64 -6.68
N VAL A 86 16.34 15.45 -7.43
CA VAL A 86 14.95 15.46 -6.94
C VAL A 86 14.45 14.03 -6.84
N PHE A 87 13.82 13.67 -5.74
CA PHE A 87 13.20 12.36 -5.54
C PHE A 87 11.74 12.50 -5.12
N GLY A 88 10.80 11.78 -5.74
CA GLY A 88 9.40 11.85 -5.32
C GLY A 88 8.45 10.89 -6.01
N GLN A 89 7.18 10.88 -5.59
CA GLN A 89 6.15 9.97 -6.10
C GLN A 89 5.56 10.49 -7.43
N ALA A 90 5.61 9.70 -8.49
CA ALA A 90 5.09 10.09 -9.81
C ALA A 90 3.57 10.10 -9.88
N SER A 91 2.90 9.16 -9.19
CA SER A 91 1.46 8.88 -9.36
C SER A 91 0.52 10.05 -9.02
N PHE A 92 1.00 11.16 -8.47
CA PHE A 92 0.12 12.22 -8.00
C PHE A 92 0.65 13.63 -8.30
N GLY A 93 1.50 13.75 -9.32
CA GLY A 93 1.99 15.04 -9.81
C GLY A 93 3.21 15.59 -9.09
N CYS A 94 3.73 14.94 -8.04
CA CYS A 94 4.85 15.48 -7.25
C CYS A 94 6.15 15.64 -8.05
N THR A 95 6.41 14.76 -9.01
CA THR A 95 7.60 14.86 -9.88
C THR A 95 7.28 15.44 -11.25
N HIS A 96 6.03 15.81 -11.51
CA HIS A 96 5.59 16.25 -12.82
C HIS A 96 6.19 17.62 -13.16
N GLU A 97 7.03 17.67 -14.22
CA GLU A 97 7.69 18.88 -14.73
C GLU A 97 8.60 19.61 -13.71
N ILE A 98 8.89 19.02 -12.54
CA ILE A 98 9.67 19.65 -11.46
C ILE A 98 11.11 19.97 -11.88
N ARG A 99 11.64 19.26 -12.90
CA ARG A 99 12.92 19.58 -13.54
C ARG A 99 12.95 21.01 -14.07
N ARG A 100 11.83 21.56 -14.54
CA ARG A 100 11.77 22.95 -15.07
C ARG A 100 12.01 23.99 -13.99
N VAL A 101 11.68 23.67 -12.74
CA VAL A 101 11.87 24.56 -11.58
C VAL A 101 13.26 24.40 -11.00
N THR A 102 13.73 23.16 -10.84
CA THR A 102 14.96 22.85 -10.10
C THR A 102 16.20 22.74 -10.97
N GLY A 103 16.05 22.40 -12.26
CA GLY A 103 17.15 22.06 -13.17
C GLY A 103 17.87 20.74 -12.85
N ALA A 104 17.51 20.07 -11.75
CA ALA A 104 18.19 18.89 -11.25
C ALA A 104 17.65 17.59 -11.88
N PRO A 105 18.45 16.52 -11.94
CA PRO A 105 17.97 15.18 -12.29
C PRO A 105 16.81 14.72 -11.41
N VAL A 106 15.85 14.03 -11.99
CA VAL A 106 14.62 13.57 -11.33
C VAL A 106 14.62 12.04 -11.21
N VAL A 107 14.47 11.57 -9.98
CA VAL A 107 14.22 10.16 -9.64
C VAL A 107 12.76 10.03 -9.21
N SER A 108 11.98 9.30 -9.98
CA SER A 108 10.58 9.03 -9.63
C SER A 108 10.45 7.69 -8.94
N HIS A 109 9.72 7.65 -7.83
CA HIS A 109 9.09 6.43 -7.38
C HIS A 109 7.73 6.27 -8.07
N VAL A 110 7.30 5.03 -8.36
CA VAL A 110 5.98 4.72 -8.90
C VAL A 110 5.51 3.34 -8.43
N GLU A 111 4.26 3.28 -7.98
CA GLU A 111 3.60 2.03 -7.57
C GLU A 111 2.86 1.41 -8.77
N LEU A 112 1.57 1.71 -8.93
CA LEU A 112 0.78 1.34 -10.10
C LEU A 112 0.46 2.58 -10.94
N PRO A 113 0.48 2.46 -12.28
CA PRO A 113 0.31 3.61 -13.16
C PRO A 113 -1.17 3.96 -13.45
N GLY A 114 -2.16 3.09 -13.21
CA GLY A 114 -3.53 3.40 -13.58
C GLY A 114 -4.61 2.51 -12.96
N ARG A 115 -5.44 1.91 -13.83
CA ARG A 115 -6.70 1.25 -13.47
C ARG A 115 -6.55 -0.16 -12.89
N GLU A 116 -5.33 -0.68 -12.74
CA GLU A 116 -5.09 -2.11 -12.52
C GLU A 116 -5.83 -2.64 -11.28
N MET A 117 -5.82 -1.90 -10.18
CA MET A 117 -6.55 -2.27 -8.95
C MET A 117 -8.08 -2.26 -9.13
N ALA A 118 -8.63 -1.29 -9.86
CA ALA A 118 -10.07 -1.17 -10.11
C ALA A 118 -10.58 -2.32 -11.01
N THR A 119 -9.76 -2.79 -11.93
CA THR A 119 -10.10 -3.90 -12.85
C THR A 119 -9.78 -5.29 -12.31
N ALA A 120 -9.20 -5.39 -11.11
CA ALA A 120 -8.68 -6.65 -10.58
C ALA A 120 -9.77 -7.69 -10.23
N ARG A 121 -11.02 -7.24 -10.05
CA ARG A 121 -12.20 -8.05 -9.69
C ARG A 121 -13.27 -7.95 -10.79
N PRO A 122 -13.27 -8.81 -11.82
CA PRO A 122 -14.24 -8.74 -12.92
C PRO A 122 -15.72 -8.84 -12.48
N GLU A 123 -16.00 -9.47 -11.34
CA GLU A 123 -17.31 -9.55 -10.71
C GLU A 123 -17.79 -8.20 -10.12
N PHE A 124 -16.89 -7.26 -9.93
CA PHE A 124 -17.15 -5.87 -9.53
C PHE A 124 -16.59 -4.93 -10.62
N PRO A 125 -17.18 -4.96 -11.83
CA PRO A 125 -16.59 -4.26 -12.96
C PRO A 125 -16.58 -2.74 -12.73
N PRO A 126 -15.49 -2.04 -13.11
CA PRO A 126 -15.44 -0.59 -13.04
C PRO A 126 -16.48 0.05 -13.95
N SER A 127 -17.01 1.19 -13.52
CA SER A 127 -17.85 2.01 -14.39
C SER A 127 -17.03 2.59 -15.54
N ARG A 128 -17.70 3.06 -16.60
CA ARG A 128 -17.02 3.80 -17.67
C ARG A 128 -16.24 5.01 -17.12
N GLU A 129 -16.81 5.71 -16.14
CA GLU A 129 -16.19 6.87 -15.49
C GLU A 129 -14.90 6.49 -14.74
N ASP A 130 -14.85 5.30 -14.13
CA ASP A 130 -13.65 4.76 -13.46
C ASP A 130 -12.54 4.43 -14.46
N ILE A 131 -12.89 3.81 -15.59
CA ILE A 131 -11.94 3.49 -16.65
C ILE A 131 -11.36 4.77 -17.22
N GLU A 132 -12.20 5.75 -17.58
CA GLU A 132 -11.76 7.03 -18.13
C GLU A 132 -10.86 7.78 -17.13
N ALA A 133 -11.19 7.75 -15.84
CA ALA A 133 -10.34 8.36 -14.79
C ALA A 133 -8.99 7.64 -14.63
N GLY A 134 -8.98 6.31 -14.67
CA GLY A 134 -7.76 5.51 -14.61
C GLY A 134 -6.84 5.74 -15.81
N GLU A 135 -7.40 5.86 -17.02
CA GLU A 135 -6.62 6.20 -18.23
C GLU A 135 -6.08 7.61 -18.20
N ALA A 136 -6.89 8.57 -17.76
CA ALA A 136 -6.46 9.96 -17.64
C ALA A 136 -5.34 10.11 -16.60
N HIS A 137 -5.44 9.40 -15.48
CA HIS A 137 -4.39 9.30 -14.48
C HIS A 137 -3.12 8.70 -15.08
N ARG A 138 -3.23 7.54 -15.74
CA ARG A 138 -2.12 6.83 -16.38
C ARG A 138 -1.36 7.70 -17.37
N ALA A 139 -2.07 8.45 -18.21
CA ALA A 139 -1.44 9.35 -19.17
C ALA A 139 -0.51 10.37 -18.50
N LEU A 140 -0.92 10.92 -17.34
CA LEU A 140 -0.14 11.89 -16.58
C LEU A 140 1.02 11.26 -15.81
N VAL A 141 0.83 10.05 -15.27
CA VAL A 141 1.92 9.27 -14.68
C VAL A 141 2.97 8.96 -15.73
N ASP A 142 2.57 8.42 -16.87
CA ASP A 142 3.46 8.06 -17.97
C ASP A 142 4.25 9.27 -18.50
N GLN A 143 3.63 10.46 -18.62
CA GLN A 143 4.36 11.69 -18.95
C GLN A 143 5.41 12.02 -17.88
N SER A 144 5.04 11.91 -16.61
CA SER A 144 5.96 12.20 -15.49
C SER A 144 7.16 11.26 -15.51
N LEU A 145 6.94 9.96 -15.75
CA LEU A 145 8.00 8.95 -15.85
C LEU A 145 8.95 9.21 -17.01
N ARG A 146 8.43 9.66 -18.17
CA ARG A 146 9.26 10.01 -19.33
C ARG A 146 10.18 11.20 -19.05
N GLY A 147 9.78 12.09 -18.15
CA GLY A 147 10.59 13.22 -17.67
C GLY A 147 11.66 12.85 -16.63
N SER A 148 11.65 11.61 -16.11
CA SER A 148 12.58 11.17 -15.06
C SER A 148 13.86 10.57 -15.63
N ASP A 149 14.99 10.78 -14.95
CA ASP A 149 16.28 10.18 -15.30
C ASP A 149 16.41 8.75 -14.75
N LEU A 150 15.75 8.48 -13.62
CA LEU A 150 15.66 7.17 -12.98
C LEU A 150 14.25 6.95 -12.44
N ILE A 151 13.77 5.71 -12.51
CA ILE A 151 12.47 5.30 -12.00
C ILE A 151 12.67 4.14 -11.02
N ILE A 152 12.12 4.25 -9.83
CA ILE A 152 12.11 3.22 -8.80
C ILE A 152 10.68 2.69 -8.68
N THR A 153 10.53 1.37 -8.68
CA THR A 153 9.22 0.73 -8.51
C THR A 153 9.37 -0.51 -7.63
N PRO A 154 8.36 -0.86 -6.81
CA PRO A 154 8.53 -1.85 -5.74
C PRO A 154 8.72 -3.30 -6.21
N SER A 155 8.28 -3.65 -7.42
CA SER A 155 8.29 -5.04 -7.92
C SER A 155 8.48 -5.14 -9.43
N ARG A 156 8.86 -6.32 -9.91
CA ARG A 156 8.94 -6.63 -11.35
C ARG A 156 7.54 -6.64 -11.97
N HIS A 157 6.52 -7.07 -11.22
CA HIS A 157 5.12 -6.97 -11.61
C HIS A 157 4.75 -5.51 -11.91
N ALA A 158 5.02 -4.59 -10.99
CA ALA A 158 4.79 -3.16 -11.21
C ALA A 158 5.61 -2.60 -12.39
N ALA A 159 6.89 -2.99 -12.50
CA ALA A 159 7.74 -2.59 -13.62
C ALA A 159 7.18 -3.03 -14.98
N GLY A 160 6.58 -4.22 -15.05
CA GLY A 160 5.95 -4.76 -16.27
C GLY A 160 4.71 -3.97 -16.72
N LEU A 161 4.14 -3.14 -15.87
CA LEU A 161 2.99 -2.28 -16.18
C LEU A 161 3.39 -0.91 -16.71
N LEU A 162 4.67 -0.53 -16.60
CA LEU A 162 5.18 0.76 -17.04
C LEU A 162 5.40 0.80 -18.56
N PRO A 163 5.45 2.01 -19.17
CA PRO A 163 5.72 2.13 -20.60
C PRO A 163 7.06 1.48 -21.02
N PRO A 164 7.11 0.72 -22.13
CA PRO A 164 8.34 0.05 -22.56
C PRO A 164 9.51 1.02 -22.80
N ASP A 165 9.23 2.25 -23.24
CA ASP A 165 10.23 3.27 -23.53
C ASP A 165 10.93 3.82 -22.28
N VAL A 166 10.39 3.59 -21.09
CA VAL A 166 11.05 3.98 -19.82
C VAL A 166 11.85 2.84 -19.20
N ALA A 167 11.71 1.60 -19.67
CA ALA A 167 12.32 0.40 -19.07
C ALA A 167 13.83 0.50 -18.78
N PRO A 168 14.69 1.11 -19.64
CA PRO A 168 16.12 1.25 -19.34
C PRO A 168 16.43 2.06 -18.06
N ARG A 169 15.50 2.94 -17.67
CA ARG A 169 15.58 3.81 -16.48
C ARG A 169 14.92 3.21 -15.25
N VAL A 170 14.24 2.07 -15.38
CA VAL A 170 13.52 1.44 -14.26
C VAL A 170 14.49 0.62 -13.41
N ARG A 171 14.36 0.74 -12.09
CA ARG A 171 15.01 -0.09 -11.08
C ARG A 171 13.94 -0.65 -10.16
N VAL A 172 13.88 -1.97 -10.08
CA VAL A 172 13.00 -2.66 -9.16
C VAL A 172 13.66 -2.67 -7.79
N SER A 173 13.07 -1.94 -6.85
CA SER A 173 13.50 -1.90 -5.45
C SER A 173 12.33 -1.53 -4.58
N MET A 174 11.95 -2.43 -3.68
CA MET A 174 11.02 -2.12 -2.61
C MET A 174 11.65 -1.12 -1.62
N GLU A 175 10.82 -0.30 -0.98
CA GLU A 175 11.25 0.56 0.11
C GLU A 175 11.84 -0.26 1.28
N GLY A 176 12.69 0.39 2.09
CA GLY A 176 13.25 -0.24 3.28
C GLY A 176 12.23 -0.33 4.42
N PHE A 177 12.20 -1.49 5.09
CA PHE A 177 11.35 -1.75 6.25
C PHE A 177 12.20 -1.88 7.53
N ARG A 178 11.62 -1.52 8.67
CA ARG A 178 12.25 -1.76 9.98
C ARG A 178 12.04 -3.22 10.37
N VAL A 179 13.10 -4.01 10.32
CA VAL A 179 13.06 -5.40 10.80
C VAL A 179 12.92 -5.41 12.32
N GLY A 180 11.87 -6.07 12.81
CA GLY A 180 11.62 -6.28 14.23
C GLY A 180 12.49 -7.38 14.82
N PRO A 181 12.60 -7.47 16.15
CA PRO A 181 13.26 -8.62 16.77
C PRO A 181 12.44 -9.88 16.49
N PHE A 182 13.13 -11.01 16.32
CA PHE A 182 12.44 -12.30 16.33
C PHE A 182 11.79 -12.51 17.70
N ARG A 183 10.46 -12.68 17.72
CA ARG A 183 9.71 -12.85 18.96
C ARG A 183 9.43 -14.32 19.23
N GLY A 184 9.91 -14.80 20.37
CA GLY A 184 9.61 -16.15 20.85
C GLY A 184 8.15 -16.30 21.29
N ALA A 185 7.75 -17.54 21.59
CA ALA A 185 6.37 -17.85 22.02
C ALA A 185 5.92 -17.04 23.25
N ALA A 186 6.81 -16.84 24.24
CA ALA A 186 6.51 -16.08 25.45
C ALA A 186 6.23 -14.59 25.16
N GLU A 187 7.02 -13.97 24.28
CA GLU A 187 6.85 -12.58 23.89
C GLU A 187 5.58 -12.38 23.05
N ARG A 188 5.32 -13.30 22.10
CA ARG A 188 4.05 -13.30 21.34
C ARG A 188 2.85 -13.42 22.27
N ARG A 189 2.91 -14.32 23.26
CA ARG A 189 1.86 -14.48 24.27
C ARG A 189 1.65 -13.20 25.10
N ALA A 190 2.73 -12.53 25.50
CA ALA A 190 2.66 -11.26 26.21
C ALA A 190 2.06 -10.13 25.35
N LEU A 191 2.39 -10.06 24.06
CA LEU A 191 1.75 -9.14 23.11
C LEU A 191 0.25 -9.43 22.99
N ARG A 192 -0.14 -10.70 22.85
CA ARG A 192 -1.54 -11.10 22.80
C ARG A 192 -2.32 -10.63 24.02
N GLN A 193 -1.78 -10.89 25.21
CA GLN A 193 -2.38 -10.43 26.47
C GLN A 193 -2.52 -8.91 26.53
N ARG A 194 -1.47 -8.16 26.14
CA ARG A 194 -1.47 -6.70 26.12
C ARG A 194 -2.57 -6.11 25.23
N HIS A 195 -2.85 -6.77 24.10
CA HIS A 195 -3.82 -6.31 23.10
C HIS A 195 -5.20 -6.97 23.22
N GLY A 196 -5.44 -7.74 24.28
CA GLY A 196 -6.71 -8.44 24.50
C GLY A 196 -7.00 -9.52 23.45
N LEU A 197 -5.94 -10.13 22.91
CA LEU A 197 -6.02 -11.24 21.95
C LEU A 197 -5.90 -12.58 22.70
N PRO A 198 -6.46 -13.68 22.14
CA PRO A 198 -6.36 -15.01 22.74
C PRO A 198 -4.89 -15.42 22.91
N ALA A 199 -4.47 -15.70 24.16
CA ALA A 199 -3.08 -15.96 24.48
C ALA A 199 -2.54 -17.24 23.78
N ASP A 200 -3.34 -18.31 23.82
CA ASP A 200 -2.90 -19.67 23.48
C ASP A 200 -3.65 -20.28 22.29
N ALA A 201 -4.62 -19.56 21.71
CA ALA A 201 -5.35 -20.02 20.53
C ALA A 201 -4.57 -19.75 19.24
N PRO A 202 -4.70 -20.60 18.20
CA PRO A 202 -4.27 -20.28 16.85
C PRO A 202 -4.90 -18.96 16.41
N LEU A 203 -4.09 -17.99 15.98
CA LEU A 203 -4.54 -16.66 15.63
C LEU A 203 -4.04 -16.27 14.25
N LEU A 204 -4.98 -16.04 13.33
CA LEU A 204 -4.70 -15.61 11.96
C LEU A 204 -5.08 -14.14 11.79
N GLY A 205 -4.33 -13.42 10.95
CA GLY A 205 -4.52 -11.99 10.76
C GLY A 205 -4.81 -11.57 9.32
N TYR A 206 -5.73 -10.64 9.13
CA TYR A 206 -5.86 -9.85 7.90
C TYR A 206 -5.45 -8.41 8.20
N PHE A 207 -4.52 -7.87 7.43
CA PHE A 207 -3.96 -6.54 7.67
C PHE A 207 -3.98 -5.69 6.41
N GLY A 208 -4.79 -4.65 6.42
CA GLY A 208 -4.86 -3.68 5.33
C GLY A 208 -5.30 -2.32 5.84
N ARG A 209 -5.18 -1.30 4.98
CA ARG A 209 -5.81 0.00 5.26
C ARG A 209 -7.34 -0.10 5.18
N THR A 210 -7.81 -0.92 4.25
CA THR A 210 -9.19 -0.97 3.78
C THR A 210 -9.69 -2.41 3.66
N LEU A 211 -10.98 -2.61 3.91
CA LEU A 211 -11.68 -3.90 3.79
C LEU A 211 -12.49 -3.89 2.50
N GLU A 212 -11.81 -4.03 1.36
CA GLU A 212 -12.33 -3.81 0.00
C GLU A 212 -12.06 -5.02 -0.91
N ALA A 213 -12.75 -5.07 -2.05
CA ALA A 213 -12.80 -6.24 -2.92
C ALA A 213 -11.44 -6.66 -3.49
N MET A 214 -10.65 -5.73 -4.04
CA MET A 214 -9.36 -6.09 -4.64
C MET A 214 -8.31 -6.54 -3.63
N ARG A 215 -8.51 -6.26 -2.33
CA ARG A 215 -7.68 -6.80 -1.25
C ARG A 215 -8.14 -8.17 -0.76
N GLY A 216 -9.26 -8.67 -1.31
CA GLY A 216 -9.78 -10.00 -1.05
C GLY A 216 -10.32 -10.19 0.37
N PHE A 217 -10.91 -9.15 0.96
CA PHE A 217 -11.47 -9.28 2.30
C PHE A 217 -12.55 -10.38 2.38
N ASP A 218 -13.34 -10.56 1.33
CA ASP A 218 -14.29 -11.66 1.17
C ASP A 218 -13.61 -13.03 1.20
N VAL A 219 -12.52 -13.19 0.45
CA VAL A 219 -11.73 -14.43 0.44
C VAL A 219 -11.16 -14.72 1.84
N PHE A 220 -10.72 -13.70 2.57
CA PHE A 220 -10.28 -13.87 3.96
C PHE A 220 -11.42 -14.33 4.88
N VAL A 221 -12.61 -13.73 4.78
CA VAL A 221 -13.77 -14.11 5.59
C VAL A 221 -14.18 -15.56 5.30
N GLU A 222 -14.19 -15.97 4.04
CA GLU A 222 -14.46 -17.36 3.65
C GLU A 222 -13.38 -18.31 4.15
N THR A 223 -12.11 -17.92 4.03
CA THR A 223 -10.97 -18.67 4.59
C THR A 223 -11.11 -18.85 6.10
N ALA A 224 -11.47 -17.79 6.83
CA ALA A 224 -11.67 -17.85 8.28
C ALA A 224 -12.81 -18.81 8.65
N ARG A 225 -13.88 -18.83 7.86
CA ARG A 225 -14.98 -19.79 8.04
C ARG A 225 -14.50 -21.24 7.86
N GLU A 226 -13.75 -21.54 6.80
CA GLU A 226 -13.27 -22.91 6.56
C GLU A 226 -12.21 -23.34 7.58
N VAL A 227 -11.27 -22.46 7.96
CA VAL A 227 -10.31 -22.73 9.04
C VAL A 227 -11.03 -23.07 10.33
N ARG A 228 -12.06 -22.31 10.70
CA ARG A 228 -12.79 -22.56 11.95
C ARG A 228 -13.61 -23.85 11.93
N ARG A 229 -14.05 -24.31 10.76
CA ARG A 229 -14.68 -25.65 10.63
C ARG A 229 -13.67 -26.76 10.90
N ALA A 230 -12.44 -26.62 10.40
CA ALA A 230 -11.37 -27.59 10.62
C ALA A 230 -10.72 -27.49 12.01
N LEU A 231 -10.67 -26.28 12.56
CA LEU A 231 -10.00 -25.92 13.81
C LEU A 231 -10.89 -24.97 14.64
N PRO A 232 -11.88 -25.50 15.39
CA PRO A 232 -12.89 -24.68 16.09
C PRO A 232 -12.33 -23.68 17.11
N GLY A 233 -11.11 -23.90 17.60
CA GLY A 233 -10.42 -23.00 18.52
C GLY A 233 -9.69 -21.83 17.86
N ALA A 234 -9.66 -21.74 16.52
CA ALA A 234 -8.97 -20.67 15.81
C ALA A 234 -9.66 -19.31 15.99
N ALA A 235 -8.85 -18.26 16.10
CA ALA A 235 -9.27 -16.87 16.21
C ALA A 235 -8.72 -16.03 15.04
N PHE A 236 -9.38 -14.90 14.77
CA PHE A 236 -9.09 -14.08 13.60
C PHE A 236 -9.02 -12.60 13.98
N LEU A 237 -7.89 -11.96 13.69
CA LEU A 237 -7.68 -10.53 13.85
C LEU A 237 -7.82 -9.82 12.50
N VAL A 238 -8.62 -8.75 12.45
CA VAL A 238 -8.76 -7.92 11.25
C VAL A 238 -8.37 -6.50 11.61
N VAL A 239 -7.36 -5.96 10.92
CA VAL A 239 -6.99 -4.54 11.02
C VAL A 239 -7.28 -3.87 9.69
N GLY A 240 -8.15 -2.86 9.70
CA GLY A 240 -8.52 -2.07 8.53
C GLY A 240 -9.88 -1.38 8.67
N GLU A 241 -10.18 -0.45 7.77
CA GLU A 241 -11.43 0.30 7.75
C GLU A 241 -12.42 -0.23 6.71
N PRO A 242 -13.75 -0.21 6.98
CA PRO A 242 -14.78 -0.68 6.06
C PRO A 242 -15.06 0.35 4.94
N VAL A 243 -14.01 0.78 4.24
CA VAL A 243 -14.07 1.76 3.15
C VAL A 243 -13.38 1.21 1.92
N THR A 244 -13.87 1.61 0.74
CA THR A 244 -13.24 1.30 -0.56
C THR A 244 -12.39 2.50 -0.99
N HIS A 245 -11.15 2.25 -1.40
CA HIS A 245 -10.24 3.26 -1.94
C HIS A 245 -9.89 3.02 -3.40
N TYR A 246 -9.71 1.76 -3.80
CA TYR A 246 -9.19 1.43 -5.14
C TYR A 246 -10.21 0.66 -5.98
N GLY A 247 -11.24 0.12 -5.34
CA GLY A 247 -12.15 -0.84 -5.98
C GLY A 247 -13.38 -0.22 -6.54
N SER A 248 -14.09 -1.03 -7.32
CA SER A 248 -15.31 -0.63 -8.00
C SER A 248 -16.56 -1.31 -7.45
N GLU A 249 -16.44 -2.06 -6.34
CA GLU A 249 -17.56 -2.80 -5.74
C GLU A 249 -18.71 -1.88 -5.31
N GLN A 250 -18.42 -0.63 -4.95
CA GLN A 250 -19.44 0.31 -4.48
C GLN A 250 -20.56 0.56 -5.50
N ALA A 251 -20.25 0.45 -6.81
CA ALA A 251 -21.27 0.56 -7.85
C ALA A 251 -22.27 -0.61 -7.82
N ALA A 252 -21.86 -1.78 -7.35
CA ALA A 252 -22.70 -2.97 -7.25
C ALA A 252 -23.39 -3.14 -5.89
N LEU A 253 -22.86 -2.50 -4.83
CA LEU A 253 -23.31 -2.73 -3.45
C LEU A 253 -24.41 -1.77 -2.96
N GLY A 254 -24.78 -0.76 -3.74
CA GLY A 254 -25.88 0.14 -3.37
C GLY A 254 -25.69 0.86 -2.02
N GLY A 255 -24.43 1.09 -1.61
CA GLY A 255 -24.07 1.74 -0.35
C GLY A 255 -23.77 0.79 0.82
N GLU A 256 -23.96 -0.53 0.66
CA GLU A 256 -23.45 -1.52 1.62
C GLU A 256 -21.90 -1.49 1.61
N SER A 257 -21.28 -1.55 2.79
CA SER A 257 -19.82 -1.66 2.86
C SER A 257 -19.38 -3.04 2.35
N PHE A 258 -18.20 -3.13 1.72
CA PHE A 258 -17.71 -4.44 1.26
C PHE A 258 -17.47 -5.41 2.42
N LYS A 259 -17.15 -4.90 3.62
CA LYS A 259 -17.08 -5.70 4.85
C LYS A 259 -18.41 -6.39 5.14
N ASP A 260 -19.51 -5.64 5.15
CA ASP A 260 -20.83 -6.18 5.51
C ASP A 260 -21.33 -7.15 4.43
N PHE A 261 -21.12 -6.80 3.17
CA PHE A 261 -21.36 -7.69 2.03
C PHE A 261 -20.62 -9.03 2.18
N ALA A 262 -19.33 -9.00 2.50
CA ALA A 262 -18.48 -10.18 2.66
C ALA A 262 -18.95 -11.07 3.83
N LEU A 263 -19.20 -10.47 4.99
CA LEU A 263 -19.70 -11.16 6.18
C LEU A 263 -21.06 -11.84 5.91
N ARG A 264 -22.01 -11.09 5.36
CA ARG A 264 -23.35 -11.58 5.01
C ARG A 264 -23.28 -12.72 4.00
N THR A 265 -22.48 -12.58 2.95
CA THR A 265 -22.34 -13.58 1.89
C THR A 265 -21.70 -14.87 2.40
N ALA A 266 -20.70 -14.76 3.28
CA ALA A 266 -20.06 -15.91 3.89
C ALA A 266 -20.90 -16.55 5.02
N GLY A 267 -21.95 -15.88 5.52
CA GLY A 267 -22.72 -16.31 6.69
C GLY A 267 -21.91 -16.23 7.98
N VAL A 268 -20.99 -15.26 8.07
CA VAL A 268 -20.14 -15.02 9.24
C VAL A 268 -20.68 -13.81 10.00
N VAL A 269 -20.89 -13.96 11.30
CA VAL A 269 -21.34 -12.88 12.17
C VAL A 269 -20.15 -12.04 12.61
N GLU A 270 -20.31 -10.71 12.66
CA GLU A 270 -19.19 -9.79 12.91
C GLU A 270 -18.38 -10.12 14.17
N ARG A 271 -19.04 -10.52 15.28
CA ARG A 271 -18.40 -10.89 16.55
C ARG A 271 -17.47 -12.11 16.46
N GLU A 272 -17.51 -12.85 15.37
CA GLU A 272 -16.66 -14.02 15.14
C GLU A 272 -15.24 -13.62 14.69
N LEU A 273 -15.04 -12.36 14.30
CA LEU A 273 -13.75 -11.79 13.95
C LEU A 273 -13.43 -10.60 14.88
N MET A 274 -12.17 -10.45 15.27
CA MET A 274 -11.72 -9.35 16.12
C MET A 274 -11.31 -8.16 15.25
N PHE A 275 -12.24 -7.26 14.99
CA PHE A 275 -11.96 -6.05 14.21
C PHE A 275 -11.19 -4.99 15.02
N ARG A 276 -10.27 -4.31 14.35
CA ARG A 276 -9.55 -3.12 14.80
C ARG A 276 -9.50 -2.13 13.63
N GLY A 277 -9.76 -0.85 13.92
CA GLY A 277 -9.52 0.22 12.94
C GLY A 277 -8.04 0.46 12.72
N LEU A 278 -7.69 1.55 12.04
CA LEU A 278 -6.30 1.96 11.87
C LEU A 278 -5.61 2.11 13.23
N GLN A 279 -4.38 1.60 13.32
CA GLN A 279 -3.58 1.62 14.55
C GLN A 279 -2.36 2.53 14.36
N PRO A 280 -1.90 3.20 15.42
CA PRO A 280 -0.57 3.82 15.41
C PRO A 280 0.48 2.80 14.99
N PHE A 281 1.43 3.20 14.14
CA PHE A 281 2.39 2.27 13.54
C PHE A 281 3.13 1.34 14.53
N PRO A 282 3.55 1.79 15.73
CA PRO A 282 4.13 0.88 16.73
C PRO A 282 3.16 -0.21 17.21
N VAL A 283 1.89 0.14 17.46
CA VAL A 283 0.84 -0.81 17.87
C VAL A 283 0.52 -1.76 16.72
N TYR A 284 0.42 -1.23 15.51
CA TYR A 284 0.19 -2.01 14.29
C TYR A 284 1.24 -3.13 14.11
N ARG A 285 2.53 -2.80 14.30
CA ARG A 285 3.62 -3.78 14.25
C ARG A 285 3.53 -4.83 15.36
N GLU A 286 3.14 -4.45 16.57
CA GLU A 286 2.89 -5.41 17.65
C GLU A 286 1.74 -6.38 17.32
N LEU A 287 0.68 -5.91 16.65
CA LEU A 287 -0.43 -6.77 16.23
C LEU A 287 -0.02 -7.75 15.11
N LEU A 288 0.78 -7.30 14.15
CA LEU A 288 1.38 -8.18 13.12
C LEU A 288 2.21 -9.30 13.77
N ALA A 289 3.02 -8.95 14.77
CA ALA A 289 3.84 -9.91 15.50
C ALA A 289 3.06 -10.86 16.41
N ALA A 290 1.82 -10.50 16.76
CA ALA A 290 0.98 -11.26 17.67
C ALA A 290 0.29 -12.45 16.99
N VAL A 291 0.08 -12.41 15.68
CA VAL A 291 -0.58 -13.51 14.94
C VAL A 291 0.40 -14.62 14.59
N ASP A 292 -0.11 -15.83 14.39
CA ASP A 292 0.69 -16.98 13.95
C ASP A 292 0.96 -16.93 12.44
N ALA A 293 -0.01 -16.43 11.67
CA ALA A 293 0.17 -16.15 10.24
C ALA A 293 -0.73 -15.00 9.78
N ALA A 294 -0.28 -14.26 8.76
CA ALA A 294 -1.06 -13.22 8.10
C ALA A 294 -1.54 -13.69 6.71
N VAL A 295 -2.79 -13.41 6.38
CA VAL A 295 -3.44 -13.86 5.16
C VAL A 295 -3.63 -12.68 4.22
N PHE A 296 -3.08 -12.78 3.00
CA PHE A 296 -3.10 -11.72 1.99
C PHE A 296 -3.68 -12.21 0.65
N PRO A 297 -5.01 -12.41 0.55
CA PRO A 297 -5.68 -12.87 -0.67
C PRO A 297 -5.88 -11.73 -1.68
N ILE A 298 -4.81 -11.00 -1.97
CA ILE A 298 -4.89 -9.75 -2.74
C ILE A 298 -4.89 -10.04 -4.25
N PHE A 299 -5.81 -9.38 -4.96
CA PHE A 299 -6.00 -9.54 -6.40
C PHE A 299 -5.06 -8.67 -7.24
N GLU A 300 -4.65 -7.49 -6.75
CA GLU A 300 -3.71 -6.62 -7.46
C GLU A 300 -3.02 -5.65 -6.49
N SER A 301 -1.72 -5.43 -6.69
CA SER A 301 -0.88 -4.51 -5.93
C SER A 301 0.51 -4.37 -6.56
N ALA A 302 1.09 -3.17 -6.59
CA ALA A 302 2.52 -3.00 -6.91
C ALA A 302 3.43 -3.52 -5.78
N GLY A 303 2.95 -3.41 -4.54
CA GLY A 303 3.62 -3.72 -3.29
C GLY A 303 2.65 -3.50 -2.13
N HIS A 304 2.81 -4.23 -1.03
CA HIS A 304 1.87 -4.16 0.08
C HIS A 304 2.61 -4.02 1.42
N TRP A 305 2.62 -2.81 1.98
CA TRP A 305 3.38 -2.50 3.21
C TRP A 305 3.00 -3.41 4.37
N SER A 306 1.71 -3.71 4.58
CA SER A 306 1.30 -4.67 5.63
C SER A 306 1.92 -6.05 5.47
N PHE A 307 2.13 -6.50 4.23
CA PHE A 307 2.76 -7.79 3.96
C PHE A 307 4.25 -7.75 4.27
N PHE A 308 4.94 -6.70 3.83
CA PHE A 308 6.36 -6.55 4.15
C PHE A 308 6.61 -6.31 5.63
N ASP A 309 5.76 -5.53 6.32
CA ASP A 309 5.81 -5.35 7.77
C ASP A 309 5.54 -6.68 8.49
N SER A 310 4.60 -7.52 8.01
CA SER A 310 4.40 -8.88 8.54
C SER A 310 5.68 -9.69 8.50
N LEU A 311 6.34 -9.74 7.33
CA LEU A 311 7.60 -10.47 7.17
C LEU A 311 8.72 -9.85 8.03
N ALA A 312 8.75 -8.53 8.16
CA ALA A 312 9.71 -7.81 8.99
C ALA A 312 9.53 -8.08 10.49
N GLU A 313 8.33 -8.42 10.95
CA GLU A 313 8.05 -8.90 12.31
C GLU A 313 8.34 -10.40 12.51
N GLY A 314 8.71 -11.12 11.45
CA GLY A 314 8.88 -12.58 11.48
C GLY A 314 7.56 -13.35 11.42
N THR A 315 6.47 -12.71 11.02
CA THR A 315 5.15 -13.35 10.86
C THR A 315 5.00 -13.89 9.44
N PRO A 316 4.86 -15.23 9.26
CA PRO A 316 4.73 -15.83 7.94
C PRO A 316 3.42 -15.43 7.26
N ALA A 317 3.43 -15.44 5.93
CA ALA A 317 2.30 -15.02 5.11
C ALA A 317 1.70 -16.18 4.30
N VAL A 318 0.37 -16.29 4.28
CA VAL A 318 -0.35 -17.07 3.26
C VAL A 318 -0.95 -16.07 2.27
N ALA A 319 -0.44 -16.03 1.04
CA ALA A 319 -0.78 -14.97 0.09
C ALA A 319 -1.24 -15.52 -1.27
N ALA A 320 -1.87 -14.64 -2.04
CA ALA A 320 -2.27 -14.93 -3.40
C ALA A 320 -1.05 -15.12 -4.33
N ARG A 321 -1.10 -16.11 -5.22
CA ARG A 321 -0.14 -16.35 -6.31
C ARG A 321 -0.40 -15.39 -7.47
N ARG A 322 -0.33 -14.09 -7.18
CA ARG A 322 -0.59 -13.00 -8.14
C ARG A 322 0.19 -11.75 -7.75
N ALA A 323 0.26 -10.79 -8.66
CA ALA A 323 0.90 -9.50 -8.45
C ALA A 323 2.37 -9.71 -8.04
N PHE A 324 2.86 -8.93 -7.09
CA PHE A 324 4.26 -9.00 -6.64
C PHE A 324 4.56 -10.17 -5.69
N PHE A 325 3.57 -10.88 -5.13
CA PHE A 325 3.80 -11.88 -4.09
C PHE A 325 4.73 -13.04 -4.51
N PRO A 326 4.66 -13.59 -5.73
CA PRO A 326 5.58 -14.64 -6.19
C PRO A 326 7.04 -14.21 -6.28
N GLU A 327 7.33 -12.90 -6.27
CA GLU A 327 8.70 -12.38 -6.27
C GLU A 327 9.34 -12.40 -4.88
N VAL A 328 8.52 -12.42 -3.82
CA VAL A 328 8.96 -12.24 -2.42
C VAL A 328 8.79 -13.51 -1.60
N ILE A 329 7.73 -14.29 -1.86
CA ILE A 329 7.48 -15.52 -1.11
C ILE A 329 8.38 -16.65 -1.62
N ALA A 330 9.23 -17.14 -0.72
CA ALA A 330 9.89 -18.43 -0.83
C ALA A 330 9.02 -19.46 -0.10
N GLU A 331 8.34 -20.29 -0.88
CA GLU A 331 7.38 -21.31 -0.38
C GLU A 331 8.00 -22.16 0.75
N GLY A 332 7.32 -22.20 1.90
CA GLY A 332 7.76 -22.96 3.07
C GLY A 332 8.88 -22.31 3.91
N GLN A 333 9.39 -21.14 3.51
CA GLN A 333 10.40 -20.39 4.28
C GLN A 333 9.80 -19.16 4.96
N ASN A 334 9.19 -18.25 4.18
CA ASN A 334 8.58 -17.02 4.69
C ASN A 334 7.07 -16.96 4.44
N GLY A 335 6.51 -17.97 3.77
CA GLY A 335 5.09 -18.03 3.48
C GLY A 335 4.69 -19.11 2.48
N PHE A 336 3.45 -19.04 2.01
CA PHE A 336 2.85 -19.95 1.04
C PHE A 336 2.01 -19.20 0.02
N LEU A 337 2.01 -19.65 -1.23
CA LEU A 337 1.26 -19.06 -2.33
C LEU A 337 0.09 -19.94 -2.77
N ARG A 338 -1.13 -19.41 -2.73
CA ARG A 338 -2.36 -20.07 -3.22
C ARG A 338 -3.03 -19.26 -4.31
N ASP A 339 -3.81 -19.91 -5.18
CA ASP A 339 -4.62 -19.15 -6.12
C ASP A 339 -5.57 -18.24 -5.32
N VAL A 340 -5.76 -17.00 -5.75
CA VAL A 340 -6.52 -15.99 -4.99
C VAL A 340 -7.97 -16.42 -4.73
N ARG A 341 -8.54 -17.33 -5.55
CA ARG A 341 -9.90 -17.87 -5.37
C ARG A 341 -9.92 -19.26 -4.72
N ASP A 342 -8.75 -19.83 -4.39
CA ASP A 342 -8.63 -21.14 -3.74
C ASP A 342 -8.74 -21.01 -2.22
N VAL A 343 -9.95 -20.70 -1.74
CA VAL A 343 -10.27 -20.59 -0.31
C VAL A 343 -9.87 -21.86 0.46
N ALA A 344 -10.09 -23.03 -0.14
CA ALA A 344 -9.72 -24.31 0.45
C ALA A 344 -8.21 -24.42 0.66
N GLY A 345 -7.41 -24.06 -0.34
CA GLY A 345 -5.96 -24.06 -0.24
C GLY A 345 -5.41 -23.00 0.73
N PHE A 346 -6.05 -21.83 0.82
CA PHE A 346 -5.74 -20.86 1.88
C PHE A 346 -6.00 -21.46 3.27
N ALA A 347 -7.18 -22.04 3.48
CA ALA A 347 -7.55 -22.64 4.75
C ALA A 347 -6.66 -23.82 5.14
N GLU A 348 -6.35 -24.72 4.19
CA GLU A 348 -5.42 -25.83 4.39
C GLU A 348 -4.07 -25.35 4.93
N ARG A 349 -3.49 -24.30 4.32
CA ARG A 349 -2.21 -23.76 4.77
C ARG A 349 -2.28 -23.04 6.10
N CYS A 350 -3.38 -22.34 6.35
CA CYS A 350 -3.60 -21.70 7.64
C CYS A 350 -3.74 -22.71 8.79
N VAL A 351 -4.30 -23.90 8.53
CA VAL A 351 -4.43 -24.97 9.53
C VAL A 351 -3.10 -25.71 9.76
N ALA A 352 -2.24 -25.79 8.74
CA ALA A 352 -0.95 -26.48 8.83
C ALA A 352 0.16 -25.66 9.50
N LEU A 353 0.00 -24.34 9.59
CA LEU A 353 0.86 -23.39 10.31
C LEU A 353 0.52 -23.36 11.79
#